data_AF-A0A429D2S2-F1
#
_entry.id   AF-A0A429D2S2-F1
#
_cell.length_a   1.000
_cell.length_b   1.000
_cell.length_c   1.000
_cell.angle_alpha   90.00
_cell.angle_beta   90.00
_cell.angle_gamma   90.00
#
_symmetry.space_group_name_H-M   'P 1'
#
loop_
_entity.id
_entity.type
_entity.pdbx_description
1 polymer ?
#
loop_
_entity_poly.entity_id
_entity_poly.type
_entity_poly.pdbx_seq_one_letter_code
_entity_poly.pdbx_strand_id
1 'polypeptide(L)'
;MTMGRDNRDALVLQARAALVMAALRRSIVTYKELGLAIGLKDIELRNEMPRVLEQLANDCHNAKEPPMTALVVNSQSGAPGAGWHGNGEPWHTDVQRVFRHWANRS
;
A
#
# COMPACT_ATOMS: atom_id res chain seq x y z
N MET A 1 -11.97 6.60 -19.26
CA MET A 1 -12.76 7.35 -18.27
C MET A 1 -11.83 7.64 -17.11
N THR A 2 -11.45 8.90 -16.91
CA THR A 2 -10.53 9.29 -15.82
C THR A 2 -11.35 9.40 -14.54
N MET A 3 -10.99 8.65 -13.49
CA MET A 3 -11.65 8.79 -12.18
C MET A 3 -11.51 10.22 -11.65
N GLY A 4 -12.60 10.75 -11.07
CA GLY A 4 -12.57 12.03 -10.38
C GLY A 4 -11.63 12.00 -9.17
N ARG A 5 -11.04 13.15 -8.84
CA ARG A 5 -10.06 13.31 -7.74
C ARG A 5 -10.61 12.77 -6.41
N ASP A 6 -11.86 13.10 -6.10
CA ASP A 6 -12.54 12.70 -4.85
C ASP A 6 -12.67 11.17 -4.71
N ASN A 7 -12.88 10.47 -5.83
CA ASN A 7 -12.97 9.01 -5.81
C ASN A 7 -11.62 8.35 -5.56
N ARG A 8 -10.54 8.92 -6.10
CA ARG A 8 -9.17 8.43 -5.85
C ARG A 8 -8.75 8.66 -4.41
N ASP A 9 -9.08 9.82 -3.84
CA ASP A 9 -8.75 10.13 -2.45
C ASP A 9 -9.47 9.17 -1.48
N ALA A 10 -10.71 8.79 -1.79
CA ALA A 10 -11.43 7.75 -1.06
C ALA A 10 -10.74 6.38 -1.15
N LEU A 11 -10.29 5.98 -2.34
CA LEU A 11 -9.55 4.72 -2.54
C LEU A 11 -8.22 4.71 -1.78
N VAL A 12 -7.50 5.84 -1.75
CA VAL A 12 -6.25 5.99 -0.99
C VAL A 12 -6.52 5.87 0.52
N LEU A 13 -7.57 6.50 1.02
CA LEU A 13 -7.97 6.40 2.43
C LEU A 13 -8.31 4.95 2.83
N GLN A 14 -9.07 4.25 1.98
CA GLN A 14 -9.42 2.84 2.18
C GLN A 14 -8.18 1.95 2.13
N ALA A 15 -7.26 2.18 1.18
CA ALA A 15 -6.02 1.44 1.07
C ALA A 15 -5.15 1.63 2.32
N ARG A 16 -5.04 2.86 2.82
CA ARG A 16 -4.34 3.15 4.07
C ARG A 16 -4.93 2.39 5.23
N ALA A 17 -6.25 2.43 5.40
CA ALA A 17 -6.93 1.69 6.47
C ALA A 17 -6.68 0.16 6.39
N ALA A 18 -6.79 -0.42 5.20
CA ALA A 18 -6.51 -1.84 4.97
C ALA A 18 -5.06 -2.20 5.33
N LEU A 19 -4.10 -1.36 4.96
CA LEU A 19 -2.68 -1.59 5.24
C LEU A 19 -2.31 -1.33 6.70
N VAL A 20 -2.98 -0.42 7.41
CA VAL A 20 -2.83 -0.29 8.87
C VAL A 20 -3.28 -1.58 9.54
N MET A 21 -4.42 -2.14 9.15
CA MET A 21 -4.90 -3.41 9.69
C MET A 21 -3.96 -4.57 9.37
N ALA A 22 -3.38 -4.59 8.17
CA ALA A 22 -2.36 -5.58 7.80
C ALA A 22 -1.09 -5.42 8.66
N ALA A 23 -0.65 -4.18 8.91
CA ALA A 23 0.51 -3.90 9.74
C ALA A 23 0.31 -4.34 11.19
N LEU A 24 -0.85 -4.05 11.77
CA LEU A 24 -1.22 -4.48 13.14
C LEU A 24 -1.23 -6.00 13.28
N ARG A 25 -1.62 -6.72 12.23
CA ARG A 25 -1.62 -8.19 12.18
C ARG A 25 -0.28 -8.80 11.78
N ARG A 26 0.74 -7.97 11.49
CA ARG A 26 2.02 -8.40 10.91
C ARG A 26 1.88 -9.24 9.64
N SER A 27 0.90 -8.88 8.80
CA SER A 27 0.62 -9.56 7.53
C SER A 27 1.01 -8.68 6.34
N ILE A 28 1.48 -9.33 5.27
CA ILE A 28 1.61 -8.74 3.93
C ILE A 28 0.37 -9.07 3.11
N VAL A 29 0.08 -8.25 2.10
CA VAL A 29 -1.07 -8.45 1.20
C VAL A 29 -0.60 -8.41 -0.25
N THR A 30 -1.31 -9.10 -1.12
CA THR A 30 -1.09 -9.01 -2.56
C THR A 30 -1.81 -7.80 -3.15
N TYR A 31 -1.37 -7.34 -4.32
CA TYR A 31 -2.09 -6.33 -5.11
C TYR A 31 -3.58 -6.70 -5.31
N LYS A 32 -3.87 -7.99 -5.51
CA LYS A 32 -5.23 -8.47 -5.72
C LYS A 32 -6.06 -8.39 -4.44
N GLU A 33 -5.51 -8.79 -3.30
CA GLU A 33 -6.20 -8.72 -2.00
C GLU A 33 -6.47 -7.27 -1.59
N LEU A 34 -5.49 -6.38 -1.76
CA LEU A 34 -5.69 -4.96 -1.50
C LEU A 34 -6.75 -4.37 -2.43
N GLY A 35 -6.69 -4.71 -3.73
CA GLY A 35 -7.67 -4.32 -4.72
C GLY A 35 -9.10 -4.66 -4.31
N LEU A 36 -9.32 -5.93 -3.94
CA LEU A 36 -10.61 -6.41 -3.47
C LEU A 36 -11.07 -5.68 -2.20
N ALA A 37 -10.15 -5.38 -1.27
CA ALA A 37 -10.47 -4.68 -0.03
C ALA A 37 -10.94 -3.23 -0.25
N ILE A 38 -10.47 -2.58 -1.32
CA ILE A 38 -10.84 -1.19 -1.67
C ILE A 38 -11.84 -1.11 -2.83
N GLY A 39 -12.45 -2.24 -3.20
CA GLY A 39 -13.49 -2.29 -4.23
C GLY A 39 -12.99 -2.25 -5.67
N LEU A 40 -11.68 -2.34 -5.93
CA LEU A 40 -11.12 -2.42 -7.28
C LEU A 40 -11.07 -3.86 -7.80
N LYS A 41 -11.48 -4.06 -9.05
CA LYS A 41 -11.44 -5.36 -9.73
C LYS A 41 -10.93 -5.25 -11.17
N ASP A 42 -10.42 -6.36 -11.69
CA ASP A 42 -10.07 -6.56 -13.11
C ASP A 42 -9.27 -5.38 -13.73
N ILE A 43 -9.88 -4.66 -14.67
CA ILE A 43 -9.25 -3.57 -15.41
C ILE A 43 -9.00 -2.36 -14.50
N GLU A 44 -9.92 -2.06 -13.58
CA GLU A 44 -9.78 -0.95 -12.64
C GLU A 44 -8.64 -1.19 -11.68
N LEU A 45 -8.47 -2.44 -11.23
CA LEU A 45 -7.32 -2.84 -10.42
C LEU A 45 -6.01 -2.53 -11.14
N ARG A 46 -5.90 -2.90 -12.42
CA ARG A 46 -4.66 -2.67 -13.19
C ARG A 46 -4.38 -1.19 -13.42
N ASN A 47 -5.41 -0.38 -13.64
CA ASN A 47 -5.26 1.02 -14.03
C ASN A 47 -5.12 1.96 -12.83
N GLU A 48 -5.84 1.70 -11.74
CA GLU A 48 -5.95 2.63 -10.61
C GLU A 48 -5.01 2.28 -9.46
N MET A 49 -4.73 0.99 -9.22
CA MET A 49 -3.86 0.57 -8.11
C MET A 49 -2.46 1.23 -8.14
N PRO A 50 -1.77 1.36 -9.29
CA PRO A 50 -0.49 2.06 -9.31
C PRO A 50 -0.61 3.52 -8.82
N ARG A 51 -1.67 4.23 -9.23
CA ARG A 51 -1.90 5.63 -8.85
C ARG A 51 -2.27 5.77 -7.37
N VAL A 52 -3.08 4.83 -6.86
CA VAL A 52 -3.44 4.78 -5.44
C VAL A 52 -2.20 4.55 -4.58
N LEU A 53 -1.34 3.60 -4.96
CA LEU A 53 -0.11 3.30 -4.22
C LEU A 53 0.92 4.42 -4.33
N GLU A 54 1.03 5.09 -5.47
CA GLU A 54 1.89 6.27 -5.63
C GLU A 54 1.45 7.41 -4.72
N GLN A 55 0.15 7.74 -4.71
CA GLN A 55 -0.38 8.77 -3.81
C GLN A 55 -0.16 8.38 -2.34
N LEU A 56 -0.44 7.13 -1.96
CA LEU A 56 -0.21 6.64 -0.61
C LEU A 56 1.27 6.72 -0.20
N ALA A 57 2.18 6.38 -1.10
CA ALA A 57 3.62 6.50 -0.85
C ALA A 57 4.02 7.95 -0.60
N ASN A 58 3.50 8.89 -1.39
CA ASN A 58 3.70 10.31 -1.18
C ASN A 58 3.12 10.80 0.15
N ASP A 59 1.93 10.33 0.53
CA ASP A 59 1.31 10.67 1.82
C ASP A 59 2.15 10.17 3.00
N CYS A 60 2.65 8.92 2.94
CA CYS A 60 3.57 8.38 3.94
C CYS A 60 4.86 9.22 4.01
N HIS A 61 5.45 9.58 2.88
CA HIS A 61 6.65 10.39 2.82
C HIS A 61 6.43 11.77 3.47
N ASN A 62 5.35 12.45 3.10
CA ASN A 62 4.97 13.76 3.65
C ASN A 62 4.70 13.70 5.15
N ALA A 63 4.11 12.61 5.63
CA ALA A 63 3.86 12.36 7.05
C ALA A 63 5.09 11.84 7.82
N LYS A 64 6.24 11.64 7.14
CA LYS A 64 7.45 11.00 7.69
C LYS A 64 7.18 9.61 8.30
N GLU A 65 6.25 8.88 7.69
CA GLU A 65 5.88 7.51 8.04
C GLU A 65 6.67 6.51 7.18
N PRO A 66 6.91 5.28 7.67
CA PRO A 66 7.51 4.23 6.85
C PRO A 66 6.58 3.87 5.67
N PRO A 67 7.13 3.46 4.52
CA PRO A 67 6.36 3.26 3.30
C PRO A 67 5.44 2.06 3.42
N MET A 68 4.14 2.29 3.63
CA MET A 68 3.15 1.21 3.77
C MET A 68 3.03 0.34 2.51
N THR A 69 3.45 0.86 1.35
CA THR A 69 3.51 0.10 0.09
C THR A 69 4.47 -1.08 0.13
N ALA A 70 5.41 -1.13 1.09
CA ALA A 70 6.26 -2.30 1.33
C ALA A 70 5.48 -3.55 1.76
N LEU A 71 4.25 -3.40 2.28
CA LEU A 71 3.37 -4.52 2.63
C LEU A 71 2.63 -5.12 1.42
N VAL A 72 2.70 -4.47 0.25
CA VAL A 72 1.96 -4.88 -0.94
C VAL A 72 2.89 -5.60 -1.90
N VAL A 73 2.69 -6.91 -2.05
CA VAL A 73 3.57 -7.78 -2.84
C VAL A 73 2.90 -8.35 -4.08
N ASN A 74 3.70 -8.71 -5.06
CA ASN A 74 3.26 -9.54 -6.17
C ASN A 74 3.04 -10.98 -5.68
N SER A 75 1.91 -11.60 -6.05
CA SER A 75 1.54 -12.94 -5.58
C SER A 75 2.42 -14.07 -6.11
N GLN A 76 3.14 -13.85 -7.22
CA GLN A 76 4.03 -14.84 -7.82
C GLN A 76 5.47 -14.69 -7.32
N SER A 77 5.99 -13.46 -7.24
CA SER A 77 7.38 -13.22 -6.83
C SER A 77 7.56 -13.02 -5.32
N GLY A 78 6.48 -12.72 -4.59
CA GLY A 78 6.54 -12.39 -3.16
C GLY A 78 7.26 -11.08 -2.84
N ALA A 79 7.66 -10.31 -3.85
CA ALA A 79 8.33 -9.02 -3.70
C ALA A 79 7.37 -7.85 -3.96
N PRO A 80 7.59 -6.68 -3.35
CA PRO A 80 6.88 -5.46 -3.70
C PRO A 80 7.06 -5.13 -5.18
N GLY A 81 5.98 -4.67 -5.82
CA GLY A 81 6.01 -4.24 -7.21
C GLY A 81 6.34 -2.74 -7.34
N ALA A 82 5.99 -2.16 -8.49
CA ALA A 82 6.40 -0.82 -8.94
C ALA A 82 6.00 0.38 -8.04
N GLY A 83 5.25 0.16 -6.96
CA GLY A 83 4.86 1.21 -6.01
C GLY A 83 5.80 1.36 -4.80
N TRP A 84 6.80 0.50 -4.66
CA TRP A 84 7.80 0.61 -3.60
C TRP A 84 9.07 1.29 -4.13
N HIS A 85 9.42 2.41 -3.52
CA HIS A 85 10.67 3.13 -3.74
C HIS A 85 11.47 3.06 -2.44
N GLY A 86 12.26 1.99 -2.30
CA GLY A 86 13.15 1.84 -1.15
C GLY A 86 14.32 2.82 -1.16
N ASN A 87 14.97 2.95 -0.01
CA ASN A 87 16.17 3.78 0.14
C ASN A 87 17.48 3.00 -0.09
N GLY A 88 17.46 2.00 -0.98
CA GLY A 88 18.60 1.08 -1.23
C GLY A 88 18.71 -0.11 -0.27
N GLU A 89 17.86 -0.18 0.75
CA GLU A 89 17.76 -1.32 1.67
C GLU A 89 16.84 -2.43 1.11
N PRO A 90 16.99 -3.69 1.55
CA PRO A 90 16.03 -4.75 1.24
C PRO A 90 14.62 -4.38 1.71
N TRP A 91 13.61 -4.62 0.89
CA TRP A 91 12.21 -4.25 1.20
C TRP A 91 11.68 -4.83 2.53
N HIS A 92 12.20 -5.97 2.95
CA HIS A 92 11.88 -6.59 4.24
C HIS A 92 12.22 -5.66 5.43
N THR A 93 13.26 -4.83 5.30
CA THR A 93 13.62 -3.82 6.30
C THR A 93 12.50 -2.80 6.45
N ASP A 94 11.90 -2.35 5.36
CA ASP A 94 10.76 -1.43 5.41
C ASP A 94 9.50 -2.10 5.95
N VAL A 95 9.25 -3.36 5.64
CA VAL A 95 8.16 -4.14 6.25
C VAL A 95 8.29 -4.14 7.77
N GLN A 96 9.49 -4.40 8.30
CA GLN A 96 9.74 -4.37 9.75
C GLN A 96 9.54 -2.97 10.34
N ARG A 97 9.92 -1.91 9.62
CA ARG A 97 9.67 -0.52 10.04
C ARG A 97 8.18 -0.22 10.10
N VAL A 98 7.41 -0.62 9.09
CA VAL A 98 5.95 -0.44 9.07
C VAL A 98 5.30 -1.19 10.24
N PHE A 99 5.65 -2.47 10.45
CA PHE A 99 5.11 -3.24 11.58
C PHE A 99 5.42 -2.60 12.92
N ARG A 100 6.65 -2.15 13.15
CA ARG A 100 7.04 -1.49 14.40
C ARG A 100 6.32 -0.17 14.61
N HIS A 101 6.22 0.65 13.58
CA HIS A 101 5.58 1.97 13.63
C HIS A 101 4.11 1.87 14.02
N TRP A 102 3.38 0.89 13.48
CA TRP A 102 1.95 0.73 13.75
C TRP A 102 1.64 -0.12 14.99
N ALA A 103 2.48 -1.11 15.33
CA ALA A 103 2.32 -1.88 16.57
C ALA A 103 2.56 -1.05 17.84
N ASN A 104 3.35 0.03 17.77
CA ASN A 104 3.60 0.93 18.91
C ASN A 104 2.54 2.04 19.05
N ARG A 105 1.57 2.12 18.13
CA ARG A 105 0.49 3.12 18.13
C ARG A 105 -0.87 2.56 18.57
N SER A 106 -0.94 1.26 18.87
CA SER A 106 -2.14 0.56 19.35
C SER A 106 -2.22 0.52 20.87
#